data_AF-A0A9W4LXC6-F1
#
_entry.id   AF-A0A9W4LXC6-F1
#
_cell.length_a   1.000
_cell.length_b   1.000
_cell.length_c   1.000
_cell.angle_alpha   90.00
_cell.angle_beta   90.00
_cell.angle_gamma   90.00
#
_symmetry.space_group_name_H-M   'P 1'
#
loop_
_entity.id
_entity.type
_entity.pdbx_description
1 polymer ?
#
loop_
_entity_poly.entity_id
_entity_poly.type
_entity_poly.pdbx_seq_one_letter_code
_entity_poly.pdbx_strand_id
1 'polypeptide(L)'
;MTTAAVKTDTGALQREAVMMNLEQLIREREVVDIVPLSIPDDELLTRYERLYTGAISDVLREHCLMDQALPGSLIPLLPGKTVAGFAFTVKSAPSTRVSGELTFRTGMLDAMSAGSFVVWDTSGDLEATAWGGVMTATAVGKGIRAAVIDGGIRDTHQILDKDFPIYYRYRSPNGSLGRCLISHYQIPIRIGTAWIRPGDIVVGDIDGVIVVPRKLAVAILLRAEEILTNEKKIFGWVADGESIQSIADKGGYF
;
A
#
# COMPACT_ATOMS: atom_id res chain seq x y z
N MET A 1 -18.34 -12.59 19.19
CA MET A 1 -19.24 -12.45 18.03
C MET A 1 -18.62 -13.19 16.88
N THR A 2 -19.44 -13.97 16.19
CA THR A 2 -19.11 -15.18 15.43
C THR A 2 -18.27 -14.87 14.19
N THR A 3 -17.12 -15.53 14.06
CA THR A 3 -16.26 -15.55 12.87
C THR A 3 -17.04 -16.13 11.69
N ALA A 4 -17.41 -15.27 10.73
CA ALA A 4 -17.92 -15.72 9.45
C ALA A 4 -16.77 -16.41 8.69
N ALA A 5 -16.74 -17.74 8.72
CA ALA A 5 -15.90 -18.52 7.83
C ALA A 5 -16.24 -18.12 6.39
N VAL A 6 -15.25 -17.61 5.68
CA VAL A 6 -15.30 -17.47 4.22
C VAL A 6 -15.56 -18.86 3.67
N LYS A 7 -16.80 -19.13 3.22
CA LYS A 7 -17.08 -20.31 2.42
C LYS A 7 -16.31 -20.15 1.12
N THR A 8 -15.19 -20.84 1.01
CA THR A 8 -14.60 -21.15 -0.28
C THR A 8 -15.65 -21.93 -1.06
N ASP A 9 -16.23 -21.29 -2.06
CA ASP A 9 -17.11 -21.93 -3.03
C ASP A 9 -16.26 -22.90 -3.85
N THR A 10 -16.11 -24.13 -3.35
CA THR A 10 -15.34 -25.21 -3.99
C THR A 10 -16.05 -25.79 -5.22
N GLY A 11 -17.23 -25.25 -5.59
CA GLY A 11 -18.04 -25.72 -6.72
C GLY A 11 -17.58 -25.28 -8.10
N ALA A 12 -16.62 -24.36 -8.21
CA ALA A 12 -16.16 -23.82 -9.49
C ALA A 12 -14.63 -23.74 -9.64
N LEU A 13 -13.88 -24.61 -8.94
CA LEU A 13 -12.55 -24.95 -9.46
C LEU A 13 -12.78 -25.72 -10.76
N GLN A 14 -12.67 -24.99 -11.88
CA GLN A 14 -12.33 -25.58 -13.17
C GLN A 14 -11.25 -26.65 -12.92
N ARG A 15 -11.31 -27.76 -13.65
CA ARG A 15 -10.22 -28.75 -13.67
C ARG A 15 -8.97 -28.10 -14.27
N GLU A 16 -8.37 -27.16 -13.56
CA GLU A 16 -7.19 -26.44 -13.98
C GLU A 16 -6.03 -27.43 -13.98
N ALA A 17 -5.40 -27.56 -15.15
CA ALA A 17 -4.14 -28.24 -15.38
C ALA A 17 -3.84 -29.43 -14.44
N VAL A 18 -4.71 -30.44 -14.41
CA VAL A 18 -4.67 -31.60 -13.49
C VAL A 18 -3.30 -32.31 -13.42
N MET A 19 -2.44 -32.13 -14.43
CA MET A 19 -1.09 -32.69 -14.49
C MET A 19 0.00 -31.80 -13.84
N MET A 20 -0.34 -30.61 -13.32
CA MET A 20 0.58 -29.66 -12.70
C MET A 20 0.46 -29.69 -11.17
N ASN A 21 1.61 -29.66 -10.48
CA ASN A 21 1.68 -29.53 -9.02
C ASN A 21 1.68 -28.04 -8.64
N LEU A 22 0.49 -27.46 -8.47
CA LEU A 22 0.30 -26.01 -8.28
C LEU A 22 0.16 -25.59 -6.83
N GLU A 23 0.12 -26.52 -5.87
CA GLU A 23 -0.24 -26.25 -4.49
C GLU A 23 0.71 -25.23 -3.82
N GLN A 24 2.02 -25.39 -4.02
CA GLN A 24 3.01 -24.45 -3.48
C GLN A 24 2.87 -23.07 -4.13
N LEU A 25 2.66 -23.02 -5.44
CA LEU A 25 2.51 -21.75 -6.16
C LEU A 25 1.27 -21.00 -5.67
N ILE A 26 0.11 -21.65 -5.62
CA ILE A 26 -1.14 -21.06 -5.14
C ILE A 26 -0.96 -20.56 -3.71
N ARG A 27 -0.32 -21.36 -2.84
CA ARG A 27 -0.04 -20.97 -1.46
C ARG A 27 0.80 -19.70 -1.37
N GLU A 28 1.90 -19.62 -2.12
CA GLU A 28 2.78 -18.45 -2.08
C GLU A 28 2.14 -17.20 -2.70
N ARG A 29 1.21 -17.38 -3.64
CA ARG A 29 0.70 -16.29 -4.49
C ARG A 29 -0.65 -15.74 -4.05
N GLU A 30 -1.52 -16.59 -3.53
CA GLU A 30 -2.92 -16.25 -3.28
C GLU A 30 -3.27 -16.24 -1.79
N VAL A 31 -2.59 -17.05 -0.98
CA VAL A 31 -2.94 -17.16 0.44
C VAL A 31 -2.56 -15.88 1.19
N VAL A 32 -3.55 -15.32 1.87
CA VAL A 32 -3.43 -14.14 2.71
C VAL A 32 -3.46 -14.59 4.17
N ASP A 33 -2.29 -14.80 4.76
CA ASP A 33 -2.15 -15.10 6.19
C ASP A 33 -2.16 -13.80 7.00
N ILE A 34 -3.31 -13.41 7.55
CA ILE A 34 -3.37 -12.30 8.51
C ILE A 34 -2.84 -12.80 9.87
N VAL A 35 -1.52 -12.73 10.02
CA VAL A 35 -0.85 -13.07 11.28
C VAL A 35 -1.13 -11.99 12.33
N PRO A 36 -1.45 -12.34 13.59
CA PRO A 36 -1.53 -11.37 14.69
C PRO A 36 -0.19 -10.65 14.87
N LEU A 37 -0.26 -9.33 15.06
CA LEU A 37 0.91 -8.53 15.38
C LEU A 37 1.22 -8.63 16.87
N SER A 38 2.49 -8.50 17.25
CA SER A 38 2.91 -8.55 18.66
C SER A 38 2.66 -7.25 19.44
N ILE A 39 2.22 -6.19 18.76
CA ILE A 39 1.80 -4.91 19.35
C ILE A 39 0.45 -4.47 18.74
N PRO A 40 -0.33 -3.60 19.41
CA PRO A 40 -1.59 -3.10 18.89
C PRO A 40 -1.45 -2.40 17.53
N ASP A 41 -2.47 -2.56 16.69
CA ASP A 41 -2.53 -2.01 15.33
C ASP A 41 -2.29 -0.49 15.30
N ASP A 42 -2.99 0.28 16.15
CA ASP A 42 -2.84 1.74 16.20
C ASP A 42 -1.43 2.16 16.68
N GLU A 43 -0.83 1.39 17.59
CA GLU A 43 0.54 1.64 18.06
C GLU A 43 1.53 1.42 16.91
N LEU A 44 1.40 0.30 16.19
CA LEU A 44 2.26 -0.04 15.06
C LEU A 44 2.22 1.07 14.01
N LEU A 45 1.03 1.48 13.58
CA LEU A 45 0.86 2.49 12.53
C LEU A 45 1.43 3.85 12.97
N THR A 46 1.13 4.28 14.20
CA THR A 46 1.65 5.56 14.74
C THR A 46 3.18 5.58 14.83
N ARG A 47 3.82 4.43 15.10
CA ARG A 47 5.27 4.33 15.14
C ARG A 47 5.89 4.34 13.74
N TYR A 48 5.27 3.66 12.76
CA TYR A 48 5.67 3.77 11.36
C TYR A 48 5.59 5.20 10.82
N GLU A 49 4.60 5.98 11.25
CA GLU A 49 4.44 7.39 10.85
C GLU A 49 5.56 8.31 11.36
N ARG A 50 6.44 7.83 12.24
CA ARG A 50 7.63 8.56 12.72
C ARG A 50 8.89 8.22 11.93
N LEU A 51 8.80 7.29 10.99
CA LEU A 51 9.88 6.90 10.08
C LEU A 51 9.68 7.59 8.73
N TYR A 52 10.70 7.52 7.89
CA TYR A 52 10.63 7.92 6.47
C TYR A 52 10.83 6.68 5.59
N THR A 53 10.26 6.70 4.39
CA THR A 53 10.18 5.51 3.50
C THR A 53 11.56 5.00 3.10
N GLY A 54 12.56 5.87 2.97
CA GLY A 54 13.96 5.52 2.75
C GLY A 54 14.55 4.60 3.83
N ALA A 55 14.42 4.95 5.11
CA ALA A 55 14.91 4.10 6.21
C ALA A 55 14.21 2.73 6.24
N ILE A 56 12.91 2.70 5.95
CA ILE A 56 12.16 1.44 5.87
C ILE A 56 12.68 0.58 4.71
N SER A 57 12.93 1.19 3.55
CA SER A 57 13.53 0.51 2.39
C SER A 57 14.88 -0.10 2.74
N ASP A 58 15.73 0.65 3.44
CA ASP A 58 17.07 0.22 3.80
C ASP A 58 17.06 -0.99 4.73
N VAL A 59 16.16 -1.02 5.71
CA VAL A 59 15.95 -2.19 6.57
C VAL A 59 15.41 -3.38 5.79
N LEU A 60 14.47 -3.17 4.87
CA LEU A 60 13.94 -4.26 4.02
C LEU A 60 15.06 -4.90 3.17
N ARG A 61 16.09 -4.15 2.76
CA ARG A 61 17.26 -4.71 2.08
C ARG A 61 18.05 -5.68 2.97
N GLU A 62 18.10 -5.47 4.28
CA GLU A 62 18.72 -6.43 5.23
C GLU A 62 17.99 -7.79 5.22
N HIS A 63 16.72 -7.81 4.78
CA HIS A 63 15.90 -9.01 4.58
C HIS A 63 15.87 -9.51 3.13
N CYS A 64 16.77 -9.02 2.27
CA CYS A 64 16.82 -9.31 0.83
C CYS A 64 15.54 -8.92 0.06
N LEU A 65 14.79 -7.94 0.56
CA LEU A 65 13.58 -7.43 -0.08
C LEU A 65 13.90 -6.12 -0.81
N MET A 66 14.24 -6.23 -2.09
CA MET A 66 14.74 -5.11 -2.90
C MET A 66 13.64 -4.34 -3.67
N ASP A 67 12.44 -4.92 -3.76
CA ASP A 67 11.38 -4.50 -4.69
C ASP A 67 10.10 -4.03 -3.97
N GLN A 68 10.23 -3.39 -2.81
CA GLN A 68 9.09 -3.07 -1.94
C GLN A 68 8.48 -1.69 -2.17
N ALA A 69 9.17 -0.79 -2.86
CA ALA A 69 8.65 0.52 -3.22
C ALA A 69 7.71 0.43 -4.42
N LEU A 70 6.62 1.20 -4.40
CA LEU A 70 5.77 1.39 -5.57
C LEU A 70 6.48 2.29 -6.61
N PRO A 71 6.07 2.26 -7.89
CA PRO A 71 6.71 3.05 -8.93
C PRO A 71 6.75 4.55 -8.60
N GLY A 72 7.92 5.19 -8.76
CA GLY A 72 8.12 6.63 -8.46
C GLY A 72 7.28 7.60 -9.30
N SER A 73 6.54 7.10 -10.29
CA SER A 73 5.49 7.85 -10.99
C SER A 73 4.24 8.11 -10.14
N LEU A 74 4.12 7.45 -8.98
CA LEU A 74 3.03 7.65 -8.03
C LEU A 74 3.44 8.71 -7.02
N ILE A 75 2.90 9.92 -7.21
CA ILE A 75 3.29 11.10 -6.45
C ILE A 75 2.22 11.47 -5.42
N PRO A 76 2.61 12.04 -4.27
CA PRO A 76 1.65 12.55 -3.28
C PRO A 76 0.89 13.75 -3.82
N LEU A 77 -0.39 13.87 -3.46
CA LEU A 77 -1.17 15.09 -3.68
C LEU A 77 -0.85 16.17 -2.65
N LEU A 78 -0.61 15.77 -1.41
CA LEU A 78 -0.34 16.66 -0.27
C LEU A 78 1.12 16.47 0.17
N PRO A 79 1.93 17.53 0.22
CA PRO A 79 3.27 17.44 0.79
C PRO A 79 3.18 17.35 2.33
N GLY A 80 4.09 16.59 2.95
CA GLY A 80 4.52 16.88 4.32
C GLY A 80 3.98 16.02 5.47
N LYS A 81 3.45 14.81 5.22
CA LYS A 81 3.15 13.85 6.30
C LYS A 81 3.45 12.41 5.87
N THR A 82 4.16 11.68 6.71
CA THR A 82 4.20 10.21 6.61
C THR A 82 2.87 9.67 7.10
N VAL A 83 2.26 8.77 6.34
CA VAL A 83 1.03 8.07 6.70
C VAL A 83 1.24 6.58 6.56
N ALA A 84 0.80 5.81 7.57
CA ALA A 84 0.85 4.35 7.54
C ALA A 84 -0.56 3.78 7.63
N GLY A 85 -0.80 2.62 7.03
CA GLY A 85 -2.05 1.87 7.20
C GLY A 85 -1.94 0.44 6.69
N PHE A 86 -2.98 -0.35 6.89
CA PHE A 86 -3.03 -1.74 6.40
C PHE A 86 -3.56 -1.80 4.97
N ALA A 87 -2.86 -2.49 4.07
CA ALA A 87 -3.25 -2.60 2.67
C ALA A 87 -4.69 -3.13 2.52
N PHE A 88 -5.55 -2.31 1.93
CA PHE A 88 -6.82 -2.75 1.36
C PHE A 88 -6.67 -2.75 -0.16
N THR A 89 -6.55 -3.94 -0.76
CA THR A 89 -6.17 -4.06 -2.17
C THR A 89 -7.40 -4.02 -3.08
N VAL A 90 -7.28 -3.34 -4.21
CA VAL A 90 -8.32 -3.26 -5.24
C VAL A 90 -7.71 -3.49 -6.62
N LYS A 91 -8.38 -4.30 -7.44
CA LYS A 91 -8.00 -4.58 -8.82
C LYS A 91 -9.11 -4.16 -9.77
N SER A 92 -8.75 -3.35 -10.75
CA SER A 92 -9.61 -2.96 -11.86
C SER A 92 -8.85 -2.95 -13.18
N ALA A 93 -9.57 -2.92 -14.29
CA ALA A 93 -8.98 -2.82 -15.62
C ALA A 93 -9.88 -2.01 -16.56
N PRO A 94 -9.32 -1.39 -17.60
CA PRO A 94 -10.10 -0.77 -18.67
C PRO A 94 -11.14 -1.73 -19.25
N SER A 95 -12.36 -1.24 -19.43
CA SER A 95 -13.47 -2.03 -19.94
C SER A 95 -14.55 -1.14 -20.54
N THR A 96 -15.13 -1.58 -21.66
CA THR A 96 -16.31 -0.96 -22.27
C THR A 96 -17.62 -1.45 -21.64
N ARG A 97 -17.57 -2.50 -20.80
CA ARG A 97 -18.75 -3.02 -20.12
C ARG A 97 -19.15 -2.08 -18.98
N VAL A 98 -20.44 -1.76 -18.92
CA VAL A 98 -21.01 -0.84 -17.90
C VAL A 98 -21.70 -1.62 -16.77
N SER A 99 -22.30 -2.76 -17.07
CA SER A 99 -23.14 -3.51 -16.12
C SER A 99 -22.32 -4.32 -15.10
N GLY A 100 -22.85 -4.44 -13.87
CA GLY A 100 -22.29 -5.27 -12.80
C GLY A 100 -21.28 -4.59 -11.88
N GLU A 101 -20.83 -3.38 -12.22
CA GLU A 101 -19.83 -2.61 -11.44
C GLU A 101 -20.30 -2.29 -10.02
N LEU A 102 -21.56 -1.88 -9.90
CA LEU A 102 -22.11 -1.39 -8.63
C LEU A 102 -22.06 -2.48 -7.55
N THR A 103 -22.30 -3.75 -7.90
CA THR A 103 -22.24 -4.87 -6.96
C THR A 103 -20.86 -5.04 -6.34
N PHE A 104 -19.80 -4.96 -7.15
CA PHE A 104 -18.43 -5.02 -6.65
C PHE A 104 -18.09 -3.77 -5.83
N ARG A 105 -18.50 -2.59 -6.29
CA ARG A 105 -18.21 -1.32 -5.61
C ARG A 105 -18.83 -1.26 -4.23
N THR A 106 -20.10 -1.64 -4.06
CA THR A 106 -20.76 -1.62 -2.76
C THR A 106 -20.11 -2.61 -1.80
N GLY A 107 -19.85 -3.84 -2.24
CA GLY A 107 -19.18 -4.86 -1.41
C GLY A 107 -17.76 -4.43 -0.99
N MET A 108 -17.01 -3.82 -1.91
CA MET A 108 -15.69 -3.26 -1.63
C MET A 108 -15.76 -2.14 -0.57
N LEU A 109 -16.68 -1.18 -0.75
CA LEU A 109 -16.83 -0.05 0.19
C LEU A 109 -17.27 -0.52 1.58
N ASP A 110 -18.13 -1.53 1.68
CA ASP A 110 -18.54 -2.12 2.96
C ASP A 110 -17.38 -2.82 3.66
N ALA A 111 -16.52 -3.50 2.90
CA ALA A 111 -15.35 -4.21 3.43
C ALA A 111 -14.23 -3.28 3.90
N MET A 112 -14.20 -2.02 3.48
CA MET A 112 -13.22 -1.03 3.95
C MET A 112 -13.43 -0.72 5.44
N SER A 113 -12.37 -0.86 6.23
CA SER A 113 -12.35 -0.64 7.69
C SER A 113 -11.33 0.42 8.10
N ALA A 114 -11.56 1.03 9.27
CA ALA A 114 -10.64 1.99 9.86
C ALA A 114 -9.21 1.43 9.95
N GLY A 115 -8.21 2.30 9.78
CA GLY A 115 -6.81 1.91 9.76
C GLY A 115 -6.29 1.43 8.40
N SER A 116 -7.16 1.24 7.40
CA SER A 116 -6.75 0.78 6.08
C SER A 116 -6.04 1.87 5.26
N PHE A 117 -5.16 1.42 4.37
CA PHE A 117 -4.54 2.18 3.28
C PHE A 117 -4.98 1.52 1.97
N VAL A 118 -5.78 2.21 1.15
CA VAL A 118 -6.27 1.63 -0.11
C VAL A 118 -5.13 1.55 -1.13
N VAL A 119 -4.88 0.39 -1.71
CA VAL A 119 -3.87 0.17 -2.75
C VAL A 119 -4.58 -0.33 -4.00
N TRP A 120 -4.65 0.49 -5.04
CA TRP A 120 -5.48 0.24 -6.21
C TRP A 120 -4.66 0.08 -7.48
N ASP A 121 -4.64 -1.15 -7.99
CA ASP A 121 -4.09 -1.51 -9.30
C ASP A 121 -5.16 -1.30 -10.39
N THR A 122 -4.93 -0.34 -11.28
CA THR A 122 -5.85 -0.01 -12.39
C THR A 122 -5.52 -0.73 -13.70
N SER A 123 -4.54 -1.65 -13.68
CA SER A 123 -4.01 -2.31 -14.87
C SER A 123 -3.41 -1.33 -15.88
N GLY A 124 -2.77 -0.27 -15.40
CA GLY A 124 -2.13 0.75 -16.23
C GLY A 124 -3.10 1.65 -16.99
N ASP A 125 -4.32 1.86 -16.47
CA ASP A 125 -5.30 2.76 -17.08
C ASP A 125 -4.80 4.22 -17.03
N LEU A 126 -4.62 4.83 -18.21
CA LEU A 126 -4.21 6.22 -18.39
C LEU A 126 -5.34 7.14 -18.89
N GLU A 127 -6.56 6.63 -19.06
CA GLU A 127 -7.68 7.37 -19.65
C GLU A 127 -8.77 7.75 -18.64
N ALA A 128 -9.01 6.91 -17.62
CA ALA A 128 -10.09 7.08 -16.64
C ALA A 128 -9.58 7.16 -15.19
N THR A 129 -10.39 7.77 -14.32
CA THR A 129 -10.06 7.94 -12.91
C THR A 129 -10.79 6.95 -12.02
N ALA A 130 -10.06 6.27 -11.13
CA ALA A 130 -10.60 5.33 -10.17
C ALA A 130 -11.02 5.99 -8.84
N TRP A 131 -10.49 7.19 -8.55
CA TRP A 131 -10.74 7.90 -7.29
C TRP A 131 -11.17 9.35 -7.52
N GLY A 132 -12.04 9.85 -6.64
CA GLY A 132 -12.56 11.22 -6.67
C GLY A 132 -13.17 11.64 -5.33
N GLY A 133 -14.02 12.66 -5.35
CA GLY A 133 -14.52 13.29 -4.12
C GLY A 133 -15.41 12.38 -3.28
N VAL A 134 -16.31 11.63 -3.92
CA VAL A 134 -17.22 10.68 -3.22
C VAL A 134 -16.44 9.55 -2.53
N MET A 135 -15.43 8.99 -3.22
CA MET A 135 -14.55 7.98 -2.61
C MET A 135 -13.79 8.56 -1.42
N THR A 136 -13.28 9.78 -1.55
CA THR A 136 -12.56 10.46 -0.46
C THR A 136 -13.46 10.71 0.75
N ALA A 137 -14.67 11.25 0.54
CA ALA A 137 -15.61 11.48 1.63
C ALA A 137 -15.99 10.17 2.35
N THR A 138 -16.16 9.08 1.58
CA THR A 138 -16.44 7.74 2.13
C THR A 138 -15.25 7.20 2.94
N ALA A 139 -14.04 7.33 2.40
CA ALA A 139 -12.79 6.88 3.04
C ALA A 139 -12.58 7.60 4.38
N VAL A 140 -12.73 8.94 4.40
CA VAL A 140 -12.64 9.74 5.63
C VAL A 140 -13.71 9.31 6.65
N GLY A 141 -14.96 9.14 6.23
CA GLY A 141 -16.04 8.70 7.12
C GLY A 141 -15.84 7.30 7.72
N LYS A 142 -15.04 6.45 7.07
CA LYS A 142 -14.69 5.09 7.52
C LYS A 142 -13.37 5.01 8.29
N GLY A 143 -12.65 6.12 8.48
CA GLY A 143 -11.34 6.12 9.14
C GLY A 143 -10.23 5.46 8.31
N ILE A 144 -10.35 5.47 6.98
CA ILE A 144 -9.29 5.08 6.07
C ILE A 144 -8.18 6.13 6.13
N ARG A 145 -6.93 5.67 6.21
CA ARG A 145 -5.78 6.54 6.49
C ARG A 145 -5.22 7.22 5.24
N ALA A 146 -5.21 6.51 4.11
CA ALA A 146 -4.72 7.01 2.83
C ALA A 146 -5.19 6.14 1.65
N ALA A 147 -4.90 6.59 0.43
CA ALA A 147 -5.01 5.77 -0.77
C ALA A 147 -3.80 5.95 -1.71
N VAL A 148 -3.44 4.89 -2.43
CA VAL A 148 -2.53 4.94 -3.58
C VAL A 148 -3.23 4.33 -4.78
N ILE A 149 -3.34 5.12 -5.83
CA ILE A 149 -4.01 4.76 -7.07
C ILE A 149 -2.94 4.68 -8.15
N ASP A 150 -2.67 3.47 -8.63
CA ASP A 150 -1.82 3.29 -9.81
C ASP A 150 -2.59 3.68 -11.08
N GLY A 151 -2.98 4.95 -11.18
CA GLY A 151 -3.89 5.47 -12.20
C GLY A 151 -4.37 6.90 -11.89
N GLY A 152 -5.51 7.24 -12.48
CA GLY A 152 -6.04 8.60 -12.46
C GLY A 152 -6.89 8.94 -11.23
N ILE A 153 -6.81 10.19 -10.79
CA ILE A 153 -7.74 10.79 -9.82
C ILE A 153 -8.48 12.00 -10.42
N ARG A 154 -9.64 12.33 -9.86
CA ARG A 154 -10.41 13.54 -10.20
C ARG A 154 -10.92 14.25 -8.95
N ASP A 155 -11.69 15.33 -9.14
CA ASP A 155 -12.29 16.12 -8.07
C ASP A 155 -11.27 16.65 -7.05
N THR A 156 -10.08 17.03 -7.52
CA THR A 156 -8.91 17.32 -6.67
C THR A 156 -9.19 18.37 -5.59
N HIS A 157 -9.99 19.39 -5.87
CA HIS A 157 -10.41 20.36 -4.84
C HIS A 157 -11.11 19.68 -3.66
N GLN A 158 -12.05 18.77 -3.92
CA GLN A 158 -12.78 18.04 -2.89
C GLN A 158 -11.86 17.09 -2.10
N ILE A 159 -10.81 16.57 -2.72
CA ILE A 159 -9.81 15.74 -2.04
C ILE A 159 -8.96 16.60 -1.09
N LEU A 160 -8.47 17.75 -1.58
CA LEU A 160 -7.68 18.70 -0.81
C LEU A 160 -8.47 19.26 0.39
N ASP A 161 -9.75 19.58 0.21
CA ASP A 161 -10.63 20.08 1.27
C ASP A 161 -10.81 19.09 2.43
N LYS A 162 -10.45 17.82 2.23
CA LYS A 162 -10.53 16.77 3.26
C LYS A 162 -9.20 16.47 3.94
N ASP A 163 -8.10 17.13 3.56
CA ASP A 163 -6.73 16.81 4.02
C ASP A 163 -6.42 15.30 3.92
N PHE A 164 -6.95 14.62 2.89
CA PHE A 164 -6.83 13.17 2.74
C PHE A 164 -5.55 12.80 1.97
N PRO A 165 -4.61 12.04 2.57
CA PRO A 165 -3.41 11.61 1.89
C PRO A 165 -3.73 10.68 0.72
N ILE A 166 -3.31 11.07 -0.48
CA ILE A 166 -3.45 10.25 -1.68
C ILE A 166 -2.22 10.32 -2.57
N TYR A 167 -1.86 9.17 -3.12
CA TYR A 167 -0.79 8.98 -4.09
C TYR A 167 -1.39 8.55 -5.42
N TYR A 168 -0.93 9.13 -6.52
CA TYR A 168 -1.58 8.92 -7.82
C TYR A 168 -0.63 9.12 -8.99
N ARG A 169 -1.02 8.63 -10.17
CA ARG A 169 -0.21 8.73 -11.40
C ARG A 169 -0.53 9.98 -12.22
N TYR A 170 -1.81 10.32 -12.39
CA TYR A 170 -2.24 11.49 -13.16
C TYR A 170 -3.63 12.00 -12.72
N ARG A 171 -4.04 13.16 -13.26
CA ARG A 171 -5.38 13.73 -13.05
C ARG A 171 -6.14 13.78 -14.37
N SER A 172 -7.44 13.51 -14.34
CA SER A 172 -8.33 13.57 -15.51
C SER A 172 -9.78 13.82 -15.08
N PRO A 173 -10.63 14.48 -15.87
CA PRO A 173 -12.05 14.58 -15.56
C PRO A 173 -12.84 13.29 -15.88
N ASN A 174 -12.27 12.37 -16.66
CA ASN A 174 -12.93 11.16 -17.12
C ASN A 174 -13.19 10.18 -15.98
N GLY A 175 -14.46 9.96 -15.62
CA GLY A 175 -14.84 8.97 -14.62
C GLY A 175 -14.70 7.52 -15.09
N SER A 176 -14.64 6.59 -14.13
CA SER A 176 -14.52 5.16 -14.35
C SER A 176 -15.71 4.51 -15.06
N LEU A 177 -16.94 4.98 -14.82
CA LEU A 177 -18.16 4.37 -15.38
C LEU A 177 -18.10 4.30 -16.91
N GLY A 178 -18.16 3.08 -17.45
CA GLY A 178 -18.08 2.80 -18.88
C GLY A 178 -16.67 2.87 -19.49
N ARG A 179 -15.64 3.03 -18.66
CA ARG A 179 -14.22 3.00 -19.07
C ARG A 179 -13.39 1.98 -18.31
N CYS A 180 -13.79 1.63 -17.09
CA CYS A 180 -13.06 0.72 -16.21
C CYS A 180 -14.04 -0.05 -15.32
N LEU A 181 -13.68 -1.29 -14.99
CA LEU A 181 -14.42 -2.15 -14.06
C LEU A 181 -13.52 -2.70 -12.97
N ILE A 182 -14.02 -2.68 -11.74
CA ILE A 182 -13.45 -3.44 -10.61
C ILE A 182 -13.72 -4.92 -10.88
N SER A 183 -12.67 -5.73 -10.83
CA SER A 183 -12.78 -7.19 -10.99
C SER A 183 -12.61 -7.91 -9.65
N HIS A 184 -11.74 -7.41 -8.77
CA HIS A 184 -11.46 -8.01 -7.48
C HIS A 184 -11.11 -6.94 -6.43
N TYR A 185 -11.27 -7.30 -5.16
CA TYR A 185 -10.72 -6.56 -4.03
C TYR A 185 -10.32 -7.58 -2.95
N GLN A 186 -9.41 -7.19 -2.06
CA GLN A 186 -8.87 -8.04 -1.00
C GLN A 186 -8.23 -9.34 -1.52
N ILE A 187 -7.53 -9.23 -2.65
CA ILE A 187 -6.64 -10.27 -3.19
C ILE A 187 -5.20 -9.75 -3.27
N PRO A 188 -4.18 -10.60 -3.31
CA PRO A 188 -2.82 -10.17 -3.65
C PRO A 188 -2.79 -9.48 -5.03
N ILE A 189 -2.14 -8.32 -5.09
CA ILE A 189 -1.94 -7.54 -6.33
C ILE A 189 -0.46 -7.22 -6.52
N ARG A 190 -0.11 -6.75 -7.71
CA ARG A 190 1.24 -6.29 -8.02
C ARG A 190 1.18 -4.96 -8.75
N ILE A 191 1.88 -3.96 -8.22
CA ILE A 191 2.02 -2.64 -8.84
C ILE A 191 3.53 -2.41 -9.04
N GLY A 192 3.97 -2.31 -10.30
CA GLY A 192 5.40 -2.34 -10.61
C GLY A 192 6.04 -3.66 -10.20
N THR A 193 7.10 -3.60 -9.40
CA THR A 193 7.78 -4.80 -8.88
C THR A 193 7.22 -5.28 -7.54
N ALA A 194 6.58 -4.38 -6.77
CA ALA A 194 6.07 -4.66 -5.44
C ALA A 194 4.85 -5.59 -5.43
N TRP A 195 4.93 -6.61 -4.57
CA TRP A 195 3.83 -7.49 -4.21
C TRP A 195 3.11 -6.93 -3.00
N ILE A 196 1.78 -6.81 -3.10
CA ILE A 196 0.95 -6.26 -2.03
C ILE A 196 -0.13 -7.29 -1.69
N ARG A 197 -0.13 -7.75 -0.44
CA ARG A 197 -1.21 -8.59 0.10
C ARG A 197 -2.11 -7.76 1.00
N PRO A 198 -3.41 -8.09 1.08
CA PRO A 198 -4.28 -7.48 2.07
C PRO A 198 -3.69 -7.59 3.48
N GLY A 199 -3.68 -6.49 4.24
CA GLY A 199 -3.15 -6.43 5.60
C GLY A 199 -1.64 -6.23 5.75
N ASP A 200 -0.88 -6.18 4.64
CA ASP A 200 0.50 -5.67 4.64
C ASP A 200 0.53 -4.20 5.13
N ILE A 201 1.65 -3.75 5.68
CA ILE A 201 1.79 -2.38 6.13
C ILE A 201 2.19 -1.54 4.91
N VAL A 202 1.46 -0.48 4.65
CA VAL A 202 1.74 0.48 3.59
C VAL A 202 2.10 1.79 4.24
N VAL A 203 3.25 2.35 3.88
CA VAL A 203 3.72 3.64 4.37
C VAL A 203 3.94 4.53 3.16
N GLY A 204 3.37 5.73 3.19
CA GLY A 204 3.61 6.75 2.18
C GLY A 204 4.14 8.02 2.82
N ASP A 205 5.11 8.65 2.18
CA ASP A 205 5.60 9.99 2.50
C ASP A 205 5.91 10.79 1.21
N ILE A 206 6.67 11.87 1.32
CA ILE A 206 6.95 12.74 0.17
C ILE A 206 7.70 12.01 -0.98
N ASP A 207 8.43 10.95 -0.68
CA ASP A 207 9.27 10.22 -1.64
C ASP A 207 8.54 9.06 -2.32
N GLY A 208 7.30 8.76 -1.90
CA GLY A 208 6.43 7.77 -2.53
C GLY A 208 5.77 6.84 -1.53
N VAL A 209 5.58 5.58 -1.93
CA VAL A 209 4.88 4.55 -1.15
C VAL A 209 5.71 3.29 -1.08
N ILE A 210 5.85 2.71 0.11
CA ILE A 210 6.55 1.45 0.35
C ILE A 210 5.63 0.45 1.06
N VAL A 211 5.82 -0.83 0.74
CA VAL A 211 5.04 -1.95 1.28
C VAL A 211 5.93 -2.81 2.17
N VAL A 212 5.51 -3.06 3.40
CA VAL A 212 6.18 -3.93 4.35
C VAL A 212 5.33 -5.18 4.56
N PRO A 213 5.86 -6.39 4.28
CA PRO A 213 5.12 -7.63 4.50
C PRO A 213 4.69 -7.75 5.96
N ARG A 214 3.40 -8.05 6.20
CA ARG A 214 2.81 -8.10 7.55
C ARG A 214 3.62 -8.97 8.52
N LYS A 215 4.12 -10.11 8.05
CA LYS A 215 4.91 -11.07 8.84
C LYS A 215 6.23 -10.48 9.39
N LEU A 216 6.75 -9.44 8.75
CA LEU A 216 8.00 -8.77 9.16
C LEU A 216 7.76 -7.40 9.81
N ALA A 217 6.51 -6.92 9.84
CA ALA A 217 6.20 -5.52 10.16
C ALA A 217 6.79 -5.02 11.48
N VAL A 218 6.76 -5.82 12.55
CA VAL A 218 7.32 -5.42 13.85
C VAL A 218 8.85 -5.46 13.85
N ALA A 219 9.46 -6.46 13.19
CA ALA A 219 10.92 -6.56 13.09
C ALA A 219 11.51 -5.39 12.30
N ILE A 220 10.89 -5.06 11.15
CA ILE A 220 11.29 -3.92 10.33
C ILE A 220 11.14 -2.61 11.09
N LEU A 221 10.03 -2.43 11.82
CA LEU A 221 9.79 -1.23 12.63
C LEU A 221 10.91 -1.00 13.66
N LEU A 222 11.19 -2.02 14.48
CA LEU A 222 12.19 -1.91 15.55
C LEU A 222 13.57 -1.60 15.00
N ARG A 223 13.94 -2.25 13.89
CA ARG A 223 15.23 -2.03 13.24
C ARG A 223 15.32 -0.64 12.59
N ALA A 224 14.24 -0.15 11.99
CA ALA A 224 14.20 1.19 11.41
C ALA A 224 14.28 2.30 12.48
N GLU A 225 13.66 2.10 13.66
CA GLU A 225 13.80 3.02 14.80
C GLU A 225 15.25 3.06 15.33
N GLU A 226 15.96 1.94 15.29
CA GLU A 226 17.39 1.87 15.63
C GLU A 226 18.25 2.61 14.59
N ILE A 227 18.00 2.37 13.29
CA ILE A 227 18.69 3.07 12.19
C ILE A 227 18.53 4.58 12.32
N LEU A 228 17.31 5.06 12.54
CA LEU A 228 17.02 6.49 12.71
C LEU A 228 17.81 7.10 13.89
N THR A 229 18.03 6.33 14.95
CA THR A 229 18.84 6.76 16.09
C THR A 229 20.32 6.85 15.75
N ASN A 230 20.82 5.95 14.90
CA ASN A 230 22.21 5.95 14.44
C ASN A 230 22.47 7.08 13.43
N GLU A 231 21.53 7.36 12.54
CA GLU A 231 21.63 8.47 11.58
C GLU A 231 21.77 9.82 12.26
N LYS A 232 21.09 10.05 13.39
CA LYS A 232 21.29 11.27 14.19
C LYS A 232 22.75 11.49 14.59
N LYS A 233 23.50 10.41 14.85
CA LYS A 233 24.94 10.49 15.15
C LYS A 233 25.73 10.85 13.89
N ILE A 234 25.40 10.24 12.75
CA ILE A 234 26.02 10.52 11.45
C ILE A 234 25.82 11.99 11.06
N PHE A 235 24.60 12.51 11.16
CA PHE A 235 24.31 13.93 10.96
C PHE A 235 25.08 14.83 11.93
N GLY A 236 25.28 14.40 13.18
CA GLY A 236 26.14 15.10 14.15
C GLY A 236 27.58 15.19 13.67
N TRP A 237 28.20 14.08 13.26
CA TRP A 237 29.57 14.09 12.74
C TRP A 237 29.74 14.95 11.49
N VAL A 238 28.75 14.93 10.59
CA VAL A 238 28.73 15.81 9.41
C VAL A 238 28.66 17.28 9.83
N ALA A 239 27.80 17.63 10.79
CA ALA A 239 27.65 18.99 11.30
C ALA A 239 28.92 19.48 12.04
N ASP A 240 29.63 18.58 12.71
CA ASP A 240 30.91 18.84 13.37
C ASP A 240 32.07 19.01 12.37
N GLY A 241 31.83 18.81 11.07
CA GLY A 241 32.82 18.99 10.01
C GLY A 241 33.84 17.85 9.91
N GLU A 242 33.50 16.66 10.41
CA GLU A 242 34.35 15.49 10.25
C GLU A 242 34.54 15.11 8.77
N SER A 243 35.70 14.55 8.44
CA SER A 243 35.95 14.07 7.08
C SER A 243 35.08 12.85 6.76
N ILE A 244 34.74 12.68 5.49
CA ILE A 244 33.96 11.54 5.00
C ILE A 244 34.60 10.19 5.39
N GLN A 245 35.93 10.09 5.32
CA GLN A 245 36.65 8.88 5.74
C GLN A 245 36.51 8.62 7.24
N SER A 246 36.63 9.64 8.10
CA SER A 246 36.45 9.49 9.55
C SER A 246 35.04 9.02 9.90
N ILE A 247 34.03 9.57 9.22
CA ILE A 247 32.63 9.15 9.38
C ILE A 247 32.46 7.68 8.99
N ALA A 248 33.01 7.26 7.85
CA ALA A 248 32.97 5.87 7.41
C ALA A 248 33.69 4.92 8.38
N ASP A 249 34.87 5.29 8.89
CA ASP A 249 35.64 4.50 9.85
C ASP A 249 34.89 4.30 11.19
N LYS A 250 33.99 5.23 11.54
CA LYS A 250 33.08 5.14 12.70
C LYS A 250 31.81 4.33 12.41
N GLY A 251 31.66 3.79 11.21
CA GLY A 251 30.50 3.02 10.76
C GLY A 251 29.36 3.88 10.20
N GLY A 252 29.61 5.14 9.87
CA GLY A 252 28.67 5.98 9.13
C GLY A 252 28.55 5.57 7.66
N TYR A 253 27.46 5.98 7.04
CA TYR A 253 27.14 5.73 5.63
C TYR A 253 26.48 6.96 5.02
N PHE A 254 26.34 6.96 3.68
CA PHE A 254 25.86 8.07 2.86
C PHE A 254 24.94 7.56 1.76
#